data_AF-E7CID4-F1
#
_entry.id   AF-E7CID4-F1
#
_cell.length_a   1.000
_cell.length_b   1.000
_cell.length_c   1.000
_cell.angle_alpha   90.00
_cell.angle_beta   90.00
_cell.angle_gamma   90.00
#
_symmetry.space_group_name_H-M   'P 1'
#
loop_
_entity.id
_entity.type
_entity.pdbx_description
1 polymer ?
#
loop_
_entity_poly.entity_id
_entity_poly.type
_entity_poly.pdbx_seq_one_letter_code
_entity_poly.pdbx_strand_id
1 'polypeptide(L)' 'TRNSVVEDSQKAYQEAFDIAKAKMQPTHPIRLGLALNFSVFYYEIINSPARACHLAKQ' A
#
# COMPACT_ATOMS: atom_id res chain seq x y z
N THR A 1 1.31 -20.25 4.92
CA THR A 1 1.42 -19.87 6.35
C THR A 1 1.04 -18.40 6.48
N ARG A 2 0.82 -17.85 7.69
CA ARG A 2 0.52 -16.40 7.84
C ARG A 2 1.53 -15.54 7.08
N ASN A 3 2.81 -15.87 7.18
CA ASN A 3 3.88 -15.10 6.53
C ASN A 3 3.77 -15.11 5.00
N SER A 4 3.44 -16.26 4.37
CA SER A 4 3.28 -16.30 2.91
C SER A 4 2.13 -15.41 2.44
N VAL A 5 0.99 -15.41 3.15
CA VAL A 5 -0.16 -14.54 2.82
C VAL A 5 0.20 -13.06 2.97
N VAL A 6 0.99 -12.71 3.99
CA VAL A 6 1.47 -11.33 4.20
C VAL A 6 2.42 -10.91 3.08
N GLU A 7 3.36 -11.77 2.69
CA GLU A 7 4.29 -11.51 1.58
C GLU A 7 3.57 -11.34 0.25
N ASP A 8 2.61 -12.21 -0.05
CA ASP A 8 1.81 -12.14 -1.28
C ASP A 8 0.95 -10.88 -1.31
N SER A 9 0.33 -10.52 -0.17
CA SER A 9 -0.42 -9.27 -0.03
C SER A 9 0.48 -8.05 -0.25
N GLN A 10 1.68 -8.04 0.32
CA GLN A 10 2.63 -6.94 0.16
C GLN A 10 3.06 -6.79 -1.31
N LYS A 11 3.35 -7.89 -2.02
CA LYS A 11 3.68 -7.87 -3.45
C LYS A 11 2.53 -7.31 -4.28
N ALA A 12 1.30 -7.77 -4.04
CA ALA A 12 0.13 -7.31 -4.76
C ALA A 12 -0.14 -5.80 -4.56
N TYR A 13 -0.02 -5.31 -3.32
CA TYR A 13 -0.14 -3.89 -3.04
C TYR A 13 0.95 -3.06 -3.72
N GLN A 14 2.20 -3.52 -3.69
CA GLN A 14 3.32 -2.82 -4.32
C GLN A 14 3.15 -2.73 -5.84
N GLU A 15 2.81 -3.84 -6.50
CA GLU A 15 2.58 -3.88 -7.95
C GLU A 15 1.42 -2.95 -8.36
N ALA A 16 0.29 -3.03 -7.64
CA ALA A 16 -0.84 -2.14 -7.87
C ALA A 16 -0.46 -0.67 -7.68
N PHE A 17 0.36 -0.36 -6.67
CA PHE A 17 0.78 1.00 -6.37
C PHE A 17 1.72 1.55 -7.45
N ASP A 18 2.65 0.74 -7.96
CA ASP A 18 3.57 1.14 -9.02
C ASP A 18 2.81 1.38 -10.34
N ILE A 19 1.83 0.53 -10.67
CA ILE A 19 0.95 0.73 -11.82
C ILE A 19 0.12 2.02 -11.65
N ALA A 20 -0.46 2.25 -10.47
CA ALA A 20 -1.23 3.45 -10.20
C ALA A 20 -0.35 4.71 -10.26
N LYS A 21 0.90 4.66 -9.77
CA LYS A 21 1.85 5.79 -9.88
C LYS A 21 2.19 6.11 -11.32
N ALA A 22 2.37 5.11 -12.16
CA ALA A 22 2.71 5.28 -13.58
C ALA A 22 1.52 5.71 -14.44
N LYS A 23 0.31 5.22 -14.15
CA LYS A 23 -0.86 5.37 -15.03
C LYS A 23 -1.92 6.35 -14.52
N MET A 24 -1.87 6.78 -13.26
CA MET A 24 -2.90 7.63 -12.65
C MET A 24 -2.30 8.88 -12.02
N GLN A 25 -3.03 10.00 -12.12
CA GLN A 25 -2.66 11.23 -11.43
C GLN A 25 -2.70 11.05 -9.90
N PRO A 26 -1.89 11.79 -9.12
CA PRO A 26 -1.86 11.69 -7.66
C PRO A 26 -3.23 11.87 -6.98
N THR A 27 -4.10 12.69 -7.55
CA THR A 27 -5.46 12.98 -7.04
C THR A 27 -6.50 11.95 -7.45
N HIS A 28 -6.13 10.93 -8.23
CA HIS A 28 -7.07 9.94 -8.74
C HIS A 28 -7.64 9.10 -7.57
N PRO A 29 -8.98 8.98 -7.41
CA PRO A 29 -9.60 8.32 -6.27
C PRO A 29 -9.12 6.88 -6.02
N ILE A 30 -8.91 6.09 -7.09
CA ILE A 30 -8.39 4.72 -6.98
C ILE A 30 -6.96 4.71 -6.42
N ARG A 31 -6.11 5.66 -6.84
CA ARG A 31 -4.73 5.74 -6.36
C ARG A 31 -4.67 6.16 -4.90
N LEU A 32 -5.51 7.13 -4.51
CA LEU A 32 -5.65 7.56 -3.11
C LEU A 32 -6.17 6.42 -2.21
N GLY A 33 -7.23 5.72 -2.65
CA GLY A 33 -7.77 4.58 -1.91
C GLY A 33 -6.76 3.44 -1.78
N LEU A 34 -5.98 3.18 -2.83
CA LEU A 34 -4.91 2.19 -2.79
C LEU A 34 -3.80 2.57 -1.80
N ALA A 35 -3.34 3.83 -1.82
CA ALA A 35 -2.35 4.33 -0.86
C ALA A 35 -2.86 4.22 0.58
N LEU A 36 -4.14 4.57 0.82
CA LEU A 36 -4.77 4.45 2.13
C LEU A 36 -4.78 3.00 2.61
N ASN A 37 -5.28 2.06 1.79
CA ASN A 37 -5.34 0.65 2.15
C ASN A 37 -3.94 0.06 2.40
N PHE A 38 -2.96 0.43 1.58
CA PHE A 38 -1.59 -0.05 1.75
C PHE A 38 -0.93 0.53 3.01
N SER A 39 -1.25 1.77 3.38
CA SER A 39 -0.85 2.35 4.67
C SER A 39 -1.44 1.57 5.85
N VAL A 40 -2.74 1.25 5.81
CA VAL A 40 -3.41 0.44 6.84
C VAL A 40 -2.77 -0.95 6.94
N PHE A 41 -2.44 -1.59 5.81
CA PHE A 41 -1.72 -2.87 5.81
C PHE A 41 -0.37 -2.78 6.54
N TYR A 42 0.42 -1.73 6.30
CA TYR A 42 1.68 -1.55 7.02
C TYR A 42 1.49 -1.33 8.53
N TYR A 43 0.41 -0.65 8.92
CA TYR A 43 0.11 -0.38 10.32
C TYR A 43 -0.40 -1.63 11.04
N GLU A 44 -1.44 -2.28 10.52
CA GLU A 44 -2.18 -3.35 11.21
C GLU A 44 -1.57 -4.75 10.99
N ILE A 45 -0.99 -5.02 9.81
CA ILE A 45 -0.55 -6.37 9.44
C ILE A 45 0.95 -6.55 9.62
N ILE A 46 1.75 -5.58 9.16
CA ILE A 46 3.22 -5.60 9.23
C ILE A 46 3.73 -5.02 10.57
N ASN A 47 2.88 -4.34 11.35
CA ASN A 47 3.24 -3.64 12.58
C ASN A 47 4.40 -2.63 12.38
N SER A 48 4.37 -1.90 11.27
CA SER A 48 5.39 -0.94 10.86
C SER A 48 4.79 0.46 10.67
N PRO A 49 4.40 1.14 11.76
CA PRO A 49 3.68 2.42 11.72
C PRO A 49 4.47 3.53 11.03
N ALA A 50 5.81 3.52 11.10
CA ALA A 50 6.65 4.49 10.39
C ALA A 50 6.47 4.41 8.86
N ARG A 51 6.40 3.19 8.31
CA ARG A 51 6.17 2.98 6.86
C ARG A 51 4.76 3.37 6.45
N ALA A 52 3.75 3.05 7.28
CA ALA A 52 2.38 3.47 7.06
C ALA A 52 2.28 5.01 6.94
N CYS A 53 2.87 5.73 7.91
CA CYS A 53 2.88 7.20 7.91
C CYS A 53 3.58 7.79 6.68
N HIS A 54 4.69 7.19 6.23
CA HIS A 54 5.37 7.63 5.02
C HIS A 54 4.49 7.47 3.78
N LEU A 55 3.78 6.35 3.68
CA LEU A 55 2.92 6.05 2.53
C LEU A 55 1.68 6.95 2.48
N ALA A 56 1.10 7.28 3.65
CA ALA A 56 -0.04 8.18 3.76
C ALA A 56 0.29 9.66 3.47
N LYS A 57 1.58 10.04 3.49
CA LYS A 57 2.04 11.41 3.22
C LYS A 57 2.46 11.66 1.76
N GLN A 58 2.53 10.61 0.93
CA GLN A 58 2.85 10.69 -0.51
C GLN A 58 1.64 11.08 -1.34
#